data_AF-A0A1N7LB72-F1
#
_entry.id   AF-A0A1N7LB72-F1
#
_cell.length_a   1.000
_cell.length_b   1.000
_cell.length_c   1.000
_cell.angle_alpha   90.00
_cell.angle_beta   90.00
_cell.angle_gamma   90.00
#
_symmetry.space_group_name_H-M   'P 1'
#
loop_
_entity.id
_entity.type
_entity.pdbx_description
1 polymer ?
#
loop_
_entity_poly.entity_id
_entity_poly.type
_entity_poly.pdbx_seq_one_letter_code
_entity_poly.pdbx_strand_id
1 'polypeptide(L)'
;MHLKTDDLLRLEIDFDSGSIPPPFSHRFKLKLNFEKNFLNTAVDMEYTHREELTEEEILNEGFTLDDDYHWVGELHNAWVAPIKKLYIKSKWSNKKIDEEEGGIRILAKDIHGKIARTVPLNQEDWKIESQEIIQAIFETSKREAPLTVNFLHITSDSSLEIALTMKFSIRKAFALINGLEKELNWEKTKELLTNVYLPDYDYDIAKENKPTKRGTYIDCGDGFWHEFGKGIYNIDASYDAVYKIKEGFLNL
;
A
#
# COMPACT_ATOMS: atom_id res chain seq x y z
N MET A 1 -26.89 -12.32 2.01
CA MET A 1 -27.33 -11.35 3.03
C MET A 1 -26.09 -10.96 3.82
N HIS A 2 -25.67 -9.69 3.79
CA HIS A 2 -24.51 -9.22 4.56
C HIS A 2 -24.93 -8.97 6.02
N LEU A 3 -23.97 -8.97 6.95
CA LEU A 3 -24.24 -8.79 8.38
C LEU A 3 -24.29 -7.30 8.72
N LYS A 4 -24.89 -6.96 9.86
CA LYS A 4 -24.84 -5.58 10.38
C LYS A 4 -23.44 -5.29 10.88
N THR A 5 -22.91 -4.12 10.56
CA THR A 5 -21.52 -3.74 10.86
C THR A 5 -21.25 -3.49 12.34
N ASP A 6 -22.27 -3.06 13.09
CA ASP A 6 -22.17 -2.86 14.55
C ASP A 6 -21.98 -4.20 15.28
N ASP A 7 -22.56 -5.26 14.73
CA ASP A 7 -22.49 -6.62 15.27
C ASP A 7 -21.30 -7.41 14.70
N LEU A 8 -20.51 -6.83 13.78
CA LEU A 8 -19.41 -7.53 13.12
C LEU A 8 -18.26 -7.78 14.10
N LEU A 9 -18.03 -9.06 14.39
CA LEU A 9 -17.01 -9.56 15.31
C LEU A 9 -15.71 -9.93 14.58
N ARG A 10 -15.84 -10.56 13.41
CA ARG A 10 -14.71 -11.01 12.60
C ARG A 10 -14.97 -10.82 11.12
N LEU A 11 -13.91 -10.49 10.40
CA LEU A 11 -13.82 -10.52 8.96
C LEU A 11 -12.65 -11.41 8.54
N GLU A 12 -12.85 -12.28 7.56
CA GLU A 12 -11.78 -12.98 6.86
C GLU A 12 -11.82 -12.57 5.39
N ILE A 13 -10.67 -12.22 4.85
CA ILE A 13 -10.46 -11.81 3.46
C ILE A 13 -9.55 -12.85 2.83
N ASP A 14 -10.06 -13.57 1.84
CA ASP A 14 -9.33 -14.56 1.07
C ASP A 14 -9.09 -14.00 -0.34
N PHE A 15 -7.83 -13.83 -0.72
CA PHE A 15 -7.41 -13.34 -2.04
C PHE A 15 -6.72 -14.45 -2.83
N ASP A 16 -6.96 -14.43 -4.14
CA ASP A 16 -6.26 -15.23 -5.13
C ASP A 16 -5.88 -14.32 -6.31
N SER A 17 -4.63 -14.37 -6.77
CA SER A 17 -4.17 -13.62 -7.94
C SER A 17 -4.78 -14.09 -9.26
N GLY A 18 -5.38 -15.29 -9.30
CA GLY A 18 -5.87 -15.91 -10.53
C GLY A 18 -4.72 -16.33 -11.43
N SER A 19 -4.93 -16.27 -12.75
CA SER A 19 -3.97 -16.69 -13.79
C SER A 19 -2.73 -15.78 -13.96
N ILE A 20 -2.31 -15.05 -12.92
CA ILE A 20 -1.04 -14.33 -12.90
C ILE A 20 0.11 -15.37 -12.89
N PRO A 21 1.12 -15.24 -13.78
CA PRO A 21 2.22 -16.20 -13.83
C PRO A 21 3.13 -16.12 -12.59
N PRO A 22 3.79 -17.23 -12.20
CA PRO A 22 4.86 -17.17 -11.21
C PRO A 22 6.03 -16.29 -11.73
N PRO A 23 6.83 -15.66 -10.84
CA PRO A 23 6.76 -15.73 -9.38
C PRO A 23 5.73 -14.77 -8.75
N PHE A 24 4.96 -14.02 -9.55
CA PHE A 24 3.99 -13.03 -9.06
C PHE A 24 2.65 -13.64 -8.60
N SER A 25 2.39 -14.89 -8.99
CA SER A 25 1.22 -15.66 -8.55
C SER A 25 1.24 -15.87 -7.04
N HIS A 26 0.19 -15.48 -6.33
CA HIS A 26 0.11 -15.61 -4.88
C HIS A 26 -1.32 -15.60 -4.35
N ARG A 27 -1.45 -16.10 -3.12
CA ARG A 27 -2.69 -16.09 -2.33
C ARG A 27 -2.41 -15.50 -0.97
N PHE A 28 -3.41 -14.85 -0.39
CA PHE A 28 -3.35 -14.51 1.02
C PHE A 28 -4.70 -14.67 1.71
N LYS A 29 -4.63 -14.93 3.01
CA LYS A 29 -5.78 -14.94 3.93
C LYS A 29 -5.51 -13.98 5.08
N LEU A 30 -6.31 -12.93 5.17
CA LEU A 30 -6.33 -12.01 6.31
C LEU A 30 -7.49 -12.38 7.23
N LYS A 31 -7.22 -12.58 8.52
CA LYS A 31 -8.23 -12.78 9.56
C LYS A 31 -8.18 -11.59 10.50
N LEU A 32 -9.30 -10.90 10.65
CA LEU A 32 -9.42 -9.64 11.38
C LEU A 32 -10.51 -9.81 12.46
N ASN A 33 -10.14 -9.73 13.73
CA ASN A 33 -11.07 -9.74 14.85
C ASN A 33 -11.12 -8.35 15.48
N PHE A 34 -12.33 -7.78 15.51
CA PHE A 34 -12.55 -6.42 16.00
C PHE A 34 -12.60 -6.42 17.53
N GLU A 35 -11.49 -6.05 18.15
CA GLU A 35 -11.40 -5.85 19.60
C GLU A 35 -11.66 -4.38 19.98
N LYS A 36 -11.77 -4.09 21.27
CA LYS A 36 -12.11 -2.74 21.75
C LYS A 36 -11.03 -1.68 21.44
N ASN A 37 -9.76 -2.06 21.55
CA ASN A 37 -8.62 -1.12 21.54
C ASN A 37 -7.59 -1.39 20.44
N PHE A 38 -7.74 -2.49 19.70
CA PHE A 38 -6.83 -2.91 18.64
C PHE A 38 -7.57 -3.82 17.67
N LEU A 39 -6.93 -4.13 16.55
CA LEU A 39 -7.42 -5.10 15.59
C LEU A 39 -6.55 -6.35 15.68
N ASN A 40 -7.11 -7.45 16.18
CA ASN A 40 -6.38 -8.72 16.27
C ASN A 40 -6.36 -9.37 14.89
N THR A 41 -5.16 -9.49 14.33
CA THR A 41 -4.94 -9.79 12.93
C THR A 41 -4.05 -11.01 12.76
N ALA A 42 -4.40 -11.85 11.79
CA ALA A 42 -3.51 -12.88 11.27
C ALA A 42 -3.43 -12.77 9.74
N VAL A 43 -2.24 -12.97 9.17
CA VAL A 43 -2.02 -13.10 7.73
C VAL A 43 -1.30 -14.41 7.47
N ASP A 44 -1.80 -15.13 6.47
CA ASP A 44 -1.17 -16.28 5.85
C ASP A 44 -1.02 -15.93 4.35
N MET A 45 0.20 -15.83 3.81
CA MET A 45 0.50 -15.49 2.42
C MET A 45 1.43 -16.53 1.81
N GLU A 46 1.09 -16.98 0.60
CA GLU A 46 1.79 -18.05 -0.11
C GLU A 46 1.96 -17.65 -1.59
N TYR A 47 3.18 -17.77 -2.11
CA TYR A 47 3.48 -17.63 -3.52
C TYR A 47 3.35 -18.97 -4.23
N THR A 48 2.57 -19.01 -5.31
CA THR A 48 2.14 -20.25 -5.94
C THR A 48 2.92 -20.55 -7.23
N HIS A 49 3.06 -21.83 -7.57
CA HIS A 49 3.64 -22.33 -8.83
C HIS A 49 5.11 -21.97 -9.04
N ARG A 50 5.85 -21.70 -7.96
CA ARG A 50 7.27 -21.33 -8.02
C ARG A 50 8.19 -22.52 -8.29
N GLU A 51 7.70 -23.73 -8.06
CA GLU A 51 8.35 -24.98 -8.43
C GLU A 51 8.55 -25.15 -9.95
N GLU A 52 7.85 -24.36 -10.77
CA GLU A 52 7.99 -24.33 -12.21
C GLU A 52 9.15 -23.44 -12.69
N LEU A 53 9.74 -22.65 -11.79
CA LEU A 53 10.83 -21.72 -12.08
C LEU A 53 12.15 -22.23 -11.51
N THR A 54 13.23 -21.85 -12.16
CA THR A 54 14.58 -21.97 -11.61
C THR A 54 14.82 -20.92 -10.52
N GLU A 55 15.77 -21.19 -9.63
CA GLU A 55 16.22 -20.23 -8.62
C GLU A 55 16.69 -18.91 -9.25
N GLU A 56 17.40 -18.97 -10.38
CA GLU A 56 17.89 -17.78 -11.07
C GLU A 56 16.74 -16.91 -11.62
N GLU A 57 15.70 -17.52 -12.20
CA GLU A 57 14.50 -16.80 -12.67
C GLU A 57 13.80 -16.09 -11.51
N ILE A 58 13.65 -16.76 -10.37
CA ILE A 58 13.07 -16.17 -9.16
C ILE A 58 13.87 -14.93 -8.70
N LEU A 59 15.19 -15.09 -8.56
CA LEU A 59 16.04 -14.04 -7.99
C LEU A 59 16.15 -12.85 -8.94
N ASN A 60 16.17 -13.09 -10.25
CA ASN A 60 16.23 -12.05 -11.28
C ASN A 60 14.96 -11.18 -11.31
N GLU A 61 13.80 -11.73 -10.94
CA GLU A 61 12.54 -10.99 -10.78
C GLU A 61 12.46 -10.25 -9.43
N GLY A 62 13.49 -10.33 -8.58
CA GLY A 62 13.57 -9.63 -7.29
C GLY A 62 12.91 -10.36 -6.12
N PHE A 63 12.54 -11.63 -6.29
CA PHE A 63 11.97 -12.48 -5.24
C PHE A 63 13.08 -13.23 -4.48
N THR A 64 12.76 -13.75 -3.30
CA THR A 64 13.65 -14.63 -2.52
C THR A 64 13.13 -16.06 -2.55
N LEU A 65 13.89 -17.08 -2.15
CA LEU A 65 13.36 -18.46 -2.11
C LEU A 65 12.35 -18.70 -0.97
N ASP A 66 12.12 -17.72 -0.10
CA ASP A 66 11.27 -17.83 1.10
C ASP A 66 10.44 -16.55 1.29
N ASP A 67 9.61 -16.22 0.28
CA ASP A 67 8.77 -15.03 0.32
C ASP A 67 7.43 -15.24 1.04
N ASP A 68 7.05 -16.50 1.26
CA ASP A 68 5.86 -16.88 2.02
C ASP A 68 5.90 -16.22 3.40
N TYR A 69 4.73 -15.80 3.86
CA TYR A 69 4.67 -14.98 5.07
C TYR A 69 3.51 -15.32 5.97
N HIS A 70 3.85 -15.47 7.24
CA HIS A 70 2.91 -15.81 8.29
C HIS A 70 3.12 -14.86 9.47
N TRP A 71 2.04 -14.21 9.90
CA TRP A 71 2.10 -13.34 11.06
C TRP A 71 0.77 -13.32 11.82
N VAL A 72 0.87 -13.23 13.15
CA VAL A 72 -0.27 -13.06 14.06
C VAL A 72 0.11 -11.99 15.08
N GLY A 73 -0.77 -11.01 15.27
CA GLY A 73 -0.53 -9.97 16.25
C GLY A 73 -1.61 -8.89 16.28
N GLU A 74 -1.28 -7.76 16.87
CA GLU A 74 -2.19 -6.64 17.07
C GLU A 74 -1.83 -5.51 16.11
N LEU A 75 -2.81 -5.05 15.33
CA LEU A 75 -2.72 -3.81 14.58
C LEU A 75 -3.40 -2.67 15.33
N HIS A 76 -2.94 -1.45 15.07
CA HIS A 76 -3.51 -0.25 15.68
C HIS A 76 -5.00 -0.09 15.34
N ASN A 77 -5.79 0.38 16.31
CA ASN A 77 -7.25 0.52 16.19
C ASN A 77 -7.71 1.45 15.06
N ALA A 78 -6.82 2.30 14.54
CA ALA A 78 -7.11 3.20 13.42
C ALA A 78 -7.55 2.46 12.14
N TRP A 79 -7.23 1.16 12.00
CA TRP A 79 -7.66 0.33 10.88
C TRP A 79 -9.10 -0.19 10.99
N VAL A 80 -9.74 -0.16 12.17
CA VAL A 80 -11.11 -0.67 12.34
C VAL A 80 -12.13 0.13 11.52
N ALA A 81 -12.05 1.45 11.59
CA ALA A 81 -12.99 2.35 10.93
C ALA A 81 -13.00 2.23 9.38
N PRO A 82 -11.85 2.30 8.68
CA PRO A 82 -11.83 2.20 7.21
C PRO A 82 -12.33 0.83 6.72
N ILE A 83 -11.96 -0.27 7.37
CA ILE A 83 -12.42 -1.63 7.03
C ILE A 83 -13.95 -1.75 7.18
N LYS A 84 -14.49 -1.29 8.32
CA LYS A 84 -15.94 -1.29 8.54
C LYS A 84 -16.67 -0.39 7.53
N LYS A 85 -16.11 0.77 7.20
CA LYS A 85 -16.66 1.68 6.18
C LYS A 85 -16.68 1.03 4.80
N LEU A 86 -15.61 0.34 4.41
CA LEU A 86 -15.53 -0.40 3.16
C LEU A 86 -16.60 -1.49 3.11
N TYR A 87 -16.73 -2.28 4.19
CA TYR A 87 -17.76 -3.30 4.31
C TYR A 87 -19.19 -2.75 4.15
N ILE A 88 -19.49 -1.59 4.75
CA ILE A 88 -20.81 -0.93 4.61
C ILE A 88 -21.05 -0.47 3.16
N LYS A 89 -20.05 0.11 2.51
CA LYS A 89 -20.15 0.64 1.15
C LYS A 89 -20.25 -0.47 0.09
N SER A 90 -19.76 -1.67 0.41
CA SER A 90 -19.70 -2.78 -0.54
C SER A 90 -21.06 -3.26 -0.99
N LYS A 91 -21.15 -3.53 -2.30
CA LYS A 91 -22.22 -4.32 -2.89
C LYS A 91 -21.77 -5.76 -3.00
N TRP A 92 -22.66 -6.69 -2.75
CA TRP A 92 -22.32 -8.10 -2.59
C TRP A 92 -22.94 -8.96 -3.69
N SER A 93 -22.16 -9.92 -4.16
CA SER A 93 -22.56 -10.98 -5.07
C SER A 93 -22.54 -12.32 -4.34
N ASN A 94 -23.47 -13.20 -4.73
CA ASN A 94 -23.45 -14.61 -4.35
C ASN A 94 -22.84 -15.49 -5.45
N LYS A 95 -22.40 -14.89 -6.58
CA LYS A 95 -21.72 -15.64 -7.62
C LYS A 95 -20.38 -16.16 -7.09
N LYS A 96 -20.01 -17.36 -7.52
CA LYS A 96 -18.64 -17.83 -7.33
C LYS A 96 -17.73 -16.99 -8.23
N ILE A 97 -16.56 -16.65 -7.71
CA ILE A 97 -15.46 -16.09 -8.50
C ILE A 97 -14.86 -17.25 -9.30
N ASP A 98 -14.62 -17.01 -10.58
CA ASP A 98 -13.88 -17.94 -11.44
C ASP A 98 -12.46 -18.14 -10.88
N GLU A 99 -11.98 -19.37 -10.85
CA GLU A 99 -10.63 -19.65 -10.36
C GLU A 99 -9.57 -19.03 -11.28
N GLU A 100 -9.84 -18.93 -12.59
CA GLU A 100 -8.93 -18.28 -13.54
C GLU A 100 -8.86 -16.75 -13.35
N GLU A 101 -9.99 -16.11 -12.99
CA GLU A 101 -10.02 -14.66 -12.76
C GLU A 101 -9.38 -14.27 -11.42
N GLY A 102 -9.41 -15.15 -10.43
CA GLY A 102 -8.99 -14.83 -9.07
C GLY A 102 -9.84 -13.73 -8.42
N GLY A 103 -9.47 -13.32 -7.21
CA GLY A 103 -10.08 -12.19 -6.51
C GLY A 103 -10.39 -12.42 -5.03
N ILE A 104 -11.09 -11.45 -4.46
CA ILE A 104 -11.41 -11.33 -3.04
C ILE A 104 -12.72 -12.05 -2.72
N ARG A 105 -12.66 -12.95 -1.74
CA ARG A 105 -13.81 -13.56 -1.07
C ARG A 105 -13.82 -13.11 0.39
N ILE A 106 -15.02 -12.86 0.92
CA ILE A 106 -15.20 -12.35 2.28
C ILE A 106 -16.02 -13.33 3.10
N LEU A 107 -15.53 -13.66 4.29
CA LEU A 107 -16.29 -14.29 5.35
C LEU A 107 -16.47 -13.29 6.49
N ALA A 108 -17.72 -12.98 6.84
CA ALA A 108 -18.05 -12.16 8.00
C ALA A 108 -18.73 -13.00 9.06
N LYS A 109 -18.40 -12.74 10.34
CA LYS A 109 -19.05 -13.35 11.51
C LYS A 109 -19.51 -12.26 12.46
N ASP A 110 -20.75 -12.34 12.93
CA ASP A 110 -21.28 -11.43 13.95
C ASP A 110 -21.15 -11.98 15.38
N ILE A 111 -21.45 -11.12 16.35
CA ILE A 111 -21.47 -11.45 17.78
C ILE A 111 -22.47 -12.57 18.15
N HIS A 112 -23.48 -12.82 17.31
CA HIS A 112 -24.46 -13.89 17.50
C HIS A 112 -24.03 -15.21 16.84
N GLY A 113 -22.85 -15.23 16.22
CA GLY A 113 -22.30 -16.42 15.55
C GLY A 113 -22.83 -16.65 14.15
N LYS A 114 -23.63 -15.74 13.58
CA LYS A 114 -24.07 -15.83 12.18
C LYS A 114 -22.88 -15.60 11.27
N ILE A 115 -22.76 -16.43 10.24
CA ILE A 115 -21.69 -16.35 9.25
C ILE A 115 -22.29 -15.97 7.90
N ALA A 116 -21.68 -15.01 7.21
CA ALA A 116 -21.98 -14.67 5.83
C ALA A 116 -20.73 -14.89 4.97
N ARG A 117 -20.87 -15.61 3.85
CA ARG A 117 -19.84 -15.75 2.82
C ARG A 117 -20.32 -15.05 1.57
N THR A 118 -19.54 -14.08 1.09
CA THR A 118 -19.94 -13.20 -0.01
C THR A 118 -18.75 -12.78 -0.85
N VAL A 119 -19.02 -12.33 -2.07
CA VAL A 119 -18.03 -11.73 -2.97
C VAL A 119 -18.34 -10.25 -3.12
N PRO A 120 -17.44 -9.31 -2.79
CA PRO A 120 -17.68 -7.89 -3.03
C PRO A 120 -17.63 -7.59 -4.53
N LEU A 121 -18.52 -6.74 -5.02
CA LEU A 121 -18.49 -6.25 -6.41
C LEU A 121 -17.39 -5.20 -6.62
N ASN A 122 -16.99 -4.49 -5.57
CA ASN A 122 -15.88 -3.54 -5.59
C ASN A 122 -14.56 -4.23 -5.22
N GLN A 123 -14.15 -5.19 -6.06
CA GLN A 123 -12.94 -5.99 -5.87
C GLN A 123 -11.69 -5.13 -5.64
N GLU A 124 -11.51 -4.08 -6.44
CA GLU A 124 -10.32 -3.22 -6.38
C GLU A 124 -10.19 -2.48 -5.04
N ASP A 125 -11.29 -1.91 -4.53
CA ASP A 125 -11.28 -1.25 -3.22
C ASP A 125 -10.82 -2.21 -2.10
N TRP A 126 -11.23 -3.49 -2.17
CA TRP A 126 -10.82 -4.51 -1.21
C TRP A 126 -9.37 -4.96 -1.38
N LYS A 127 -8.87 -5.04 -2.61
CA LYS A 127 -7.45 -5.33 -2.87
C LYS A 127 -6.58 -4.22 -2.27
N ILE A 128 -6.90 -2.96 -2.56
CA ILE A 128 -6.18 -1.80 -2.01
C ILE A 128 -6.20 -1.81 -0.49
N GLU A 129 -7.37 -1.94 0.15
CA GLU A 129 -7.45 -1.95 1.62
C GLU A 129 -6.68 -3.14 2.22
N SER A 130 -6.70 -4.32 1.57
CA SER A 130 -5.93 -5.48 2.03
C SER A 130 -4.43 -5.25 1.95
N GLN A 131 -3.95 -4.63 0.86
CA GLN A 131 -2.54 -4.26 0.70
C GLN A 131 -2.10 -3.26 1.76
N GLU A 132 -2.93 -2.27 2.10
CA GLU A 132 -2.60 -1.33 3.17
C GLU A 132 -2.54 -1.98 4.55
N ILE A 133 -3.43 -2.94 4.83
CA ILE A 133 -3.38 -3.74 6.07
C ILE A 133 -2.10 -4.58 6.09
N ILE A 134 -1.73 -5.22 4.99
CA ILE A 134 -0.48 -5.99 4.89
C ILE A 134 0.74 -5.07 5.11
N GLN A 135 0.75 -3.87 4.55
CA GLN A 135 1.80 -2.88 4.82
C GLN A 135 1.87 -2.51 6.31
N ALA A 136 0.72 -2.33 6.95
CA ALA A 136 0.66 -2.08 8.40
C ALA A 136 1.22 -3.27 9.21
N ILE A 137 0.99 -4.51 8.75
CA ILE A 137 1.58 -5.71 9.34
C ILE A 137 3.10 -5.68 9.18
N PHE A 138 3.62 -5.44 7.96
CA PHE A 138 5.06 -5.40 7.69
C PHE A 138 5.79 -4.34 8.52
N GLU A 139 5.20 -3.15 8.66
CA GLU A 139 5.75 -2.13 9.56
C GLU A 139 5.70 -2.57 11.04
N THR A 140 4.56 -3.12 11.48
CA THR A 140 4.36 -3.52 12.89
C THR A 140 5.29 -4.68 13.27
N SER A 141 5.51 -5.63 12.36
CA SER A 141 6.43 -6.75 12.54
C SER A 141 7.90 -6.37 12.33
N LYS A 142 8.19 -5.10 11.96
CA LYS A 142 9.52 -4.59 11.60
C LYS A 142 10.17 -5.33 10.42
N ARG A 143 9.34 -5.89 9.53
CA ARG A 143 9.81 -6.46 8.26
C ARG A 143 10.20 -5.33 7.30
N GLU A 144 9.43 -4.25 7.32
CA GLU A 144 9.67 -3.07 6.48
C GLU A 144 9.66 -1.78 7.31
N ALA A 145 10.38 -0.78 6.82
CA ALA A 145 10.33 0.58 7.37
C ALA A 145 9.13 1.35 6.78
N PRO A 146 8.59 2.35 7.50
CA PRO A 146 7.57 3.23 6.94
C PRO A 146 8.04 3.92 5.65
N LEU A 147 7.16 3.97 4.65
CA LEU A 147 7.46 4.58 3.37
C LEU A 147 7.78 6.07 3.56
N THR A 148 8.95 6.50 3.07
CA THR A 148 9.40 7.90 3.14
C THR A 148 9.85 8.37 1.76
N VAL A 149 9.28 9.47 1.30
CA VAL A 149 9.66 10.17 0.06
C VAL A 149 10.28 11.50 0.43
N ASN A 150 11.45 11.80 -0.15
CA ASN A 150 12.18 13.03 0.10
C ASN A 150 12.00 13.99 -1.08
N PHE A 151 11.71 15.25 -0.79
CA PHE A 151 11.57 16.31 -1.78
C PHE A 151 12.50 17.47 -1.43
N LEU A 152 13.17 18.01 -2.45
CA LEU A 152 14.15 19.08 -2.29
C LEU A 152 13.97 20.13 -3.39
N HIS A 153 13.75 21.37 -2.99
CA HIS A 153 13.68 22.52 -3.89
C HIS A 153 14.74 23.56 -3.50
N ILE A 154 15.73 23.77 -4.36
CA ILE A 154 16.86 24.67 -4.13
C ILE A 154 16.78 25.86 -5.09
N THR A 155 16.75 27.06 -4.51
CA THR A 155 16.76 28.35 -5.23
C THR A 155 18.10 29.06 -5.04
N SER A 156 18.22 30.32 -5.51
CA SER A 156 19.39 31.16 -5.23
C SER A 156 19.59 31.46 -3.75
N ASP A 157 18.48 31.60 -3.02
CA ASP A 157 18.45 32.28 -1.72
C ASP A 157 17.96 31.38 -0.60
N SER A 158 17.35 30.24 -0.93
CA SER A 158 16.77 29.30 0.04
C SER A 158 16.69 27.88 -0.49
N SER A 159 16.50 26.94 0.43
CA SER A 159 16.13 25.56 0.15
C SER A 159 14.88 25.18 0.95
N LEU A 160 13.98 24.44 0.30
CA LEU A 160 12.88 23.73 0.94
C LEU A 160 13.18 22.24 0.89
N GLU A 161 13.25 21.63 2.06
CA GLU A 161 13.45 20.20 2.26
C GLU A 161 12.23 19.61 2.96
N ILE A 162 11.69 18.54 2.40
CA ILE A 162 10.54 17.84 2.94
C ILE A 162 10.84 16.34 2.93
N ALA A 163 10.75 15.70 4.09
CA ALA A 163 10.66 14.24 4.18
C ALA A 163 9.21 13.86 4.52
N LEU A 164 8.51 13.21 3.58
CA LEU A 164 7.12 12.81 3.71
C LEU A 164 7.03 11.32 4.05
N THR A 165 6.54 10.98 5.23
CA THR A 165 6.46 9.60 5.73
C THR A 165 5.02 9.15 5.92
N MET A 166 4.66 8.00 5.33
CA MET A 166 3.43 7.26 5.65
C MET A 166 3.75 6.17 6.66
N LYS A 167 3.06 6.18 7.81
CA LYS A 167 3.15 5.13 8.83
C LYS A 167 1.86 4.32 8.82
N PHE A 168 1.85 3.21 8.08
CA PHE A 168 0.70 2.30 7.99
C PHE A 168 0.41 1.63 9.34
N SER A 169 1.43 1.29 10.12
CA SER A 169 1.31 0.70 11.47
C SER A 169 0.33 1.45 12.39
N ILE A 170 0.27 2.78 12.29
CA ILE A 170 -0.65 3.64 13.06
C ILE A 170 -1.63 4.44 12.19
N ARG A 171 -1.61 4.20 10.88
CA ARG A 171 -2.41 4.90 9.86
C ARG A 171 -2.32 6.42 9.94
N LYS A 172 -1.10 6.95 9.97
CA LYS A 172 -0.81 8.39 10.00
C LYS A 172 0.22 8.82 8.95
N ALA A 173 0.14 10.08 8.53
CA ALA A 173 1.07 10.70 7.61
C ALA A 173 1.78 11.87 8.29
N PHE A 174 3.07 12.02 8.07
CA PHE A 174 3.88 13.10 8.63
C PHE A 174 4.77 13.70 7.56
N ALA A 175 5.05 14.99 7.67
CA ALA A 175 6.11 15.65 6.92
C ALA A 175 7.09 16.33 7.87
N LEU A 176 8.39 16.17 7.59
CA LEU A 176 9.46 16.96 8.21
C LEU A 176 9.85 18.07 7.24
N ILE A 177 9.35 19.28 7.45
CA ILE A 177 9.57 20.43 6.57
C ILE A 177 10.68 21.30 7.17
N ASN A 178 11.85 21.34 6.54
CA ASN A 178 13.05 22.00 7.05
C ASN A 178 13.36 21.66 8.52
N GLY A 179 13.16 20.39 8.90
CA GLY A 179 13.37 19.89 10.26
C GLY A 179 12.19 20.08 11.22
N LEU A 180 11.07 20.68 10.80
CA LEU A 180 9.87 20.84 11.61
C LEU A 180 8.83 19.77 11.24
N GLU A 181 8.42 18.96 12.21
CA GLU A 181 7.42 17.90 12.00
C GLU A 181 6.00 18.49 11.95
N LYS A 182 5.22 17.99 10.98
CA LYS A 182 3.82 18.33 10.76
C LYS A 182 3.03 17.06 10.46
N GLU A 183 1.97 16.80 11.23
CA GLU A 183 1.01 15.74 10.91
C GLU A 183 0.14 16.16 9.72
N LEU A 184 -0.05 15.25 8.77
CA LEU A 184 -0.79 15.49 7.52
C LEU A 184 -2.09 14.69 7.47
N ASN A 185 -2.96 15.06 6.53
CA ASN A 185 -4.16 14.28 6.25
C ASN A 185 -3.80 13.02 5.45
N TRP A 186 -4.08 11.84 6.02
CA TRP A 186 -3.79 10.54 5.40
C TRP A 186 -4.27 10.41 3.94
N GLU A 187 -5.53 10.73 3.66
CA GLU A 187 -6.11 10.52 2.32
C GLU A 187 -5.46 11.41 1.27
N LYS A 188 -5.22 12.69 1.61
CA LYS A 188 -4.52 13.63 0.71
C LYS A 188 -3.06 13.23 0.50
N THR A 189 -2.38 12.77 1.54
CA THR A 189 -1.00 12.30 1.43
C THR A 189 -0.91 11.04 0.59
N LYS A 190 -1.83 10.09 0.77
CA LYS A 190 -1.93 8.90 -0.07
C LYS A 190 -2.12 9.29 -1.54
N GLU A 191 -3.03 10.21 -1.85
CA GLU A 191 -3.23 10.70 -3.22
C GLU A 191 -1.94 11.32 -3.81
N LEU A 192 -1.22 12.13 -3.03
CA LEU A 192 0.08 12.68 -3.45
C LEU A 192 1.08 11.57 -3.75
N LEU A 193 1.21 10.57 -2.88
CA LEU A 193 2.15 9.46 -3.08
C LEU A 193 1.73 8.54 -4.22
N THR A 194 0.43 8.32 -4.46
CA THR A 194 -0.02 7.64 -5.67
C THR A 194 0.52 8.35 -6.91
N ASN A 195 0.54 9.69 -6.95
CA ASN A 195 1.16 10.40 -8.05
C ASN A 195 2.67 10.18 -8.15
N VAL A 196 3.37 9.96 -7.04
CA VAL A 196 4.83 9.70 -7.03
C VAL A 196 5.16 8.37 -7.73
N TYR A 197 4.32 7.34 -7.63
CA TYR A 197 4.60 6.03 -8.23
C TYR A 197 3.98 5.83 -9.62
N LEU A 198 3.46 6.90 -10.25
CA LEU A 198 2.91 6.84 -11.62
C LEU A 198 3.94 7.15 -12.72
N PRO A 199 4.84 8.14 -12.59
CA PRO A 199 5.84 8.44 -13.61
C PRO A 199 6.85 7.31 -13.81
N ASP A 200 7.51 7.36 -14.96
CA ASP A 200 8.75 6.63 -15.22
C ASP A 200 9.96 7.45 -14.77
N TYR A 201 10.90 6.78 -14.10
CA TYR A 201 12.06 7.38 -13.45
C TYR A 201 13.33 6.89 -14.12
N ASP A 202 14.12 7.82 -14.66
CA ASP A 202 15.38 7.48 -15.31
C ASP A 202 16.49 7.34 -14.26
N TYR A 203 16.83 6.08 -13.98
CA TYR A 203 17.87 5.71 -13.02
C TYR A 203 19.30 5.90 -13.56
N ASP A 204 19.50 5.95 -14.88
CA ASP A 204 20.83 6.15 -15.48
C ASP A 204 21.38 7.55 -15.19
N ILE A 205 20.49 8.52 -14.96
CA ILE A 205 20.84 9.91 -14.64
C ILE A 205 20.49 10.31 -13.19
N ALA A 206 19.99 9.38 -12.40
CA ALA A 206 19.68 9.61 -10.99
C ALA A 206 20.98 9.80 -10.17
N LYS A 207 20.85 10.44 -9.01
CA LYS A 207 21.99 10.73 -8.14
C LYS A 207 21.84 9.99 -6.82
N GLU A 208 22.83 9.21 -6.45
CA GLU A 208 22.90 8.53 -5.14
C GLU A 208 23.08 9.51 -3.96
N ASN A 209 23.63 10.70 -4.23
CA ASN A 209 23.90 11.70 -3.21
C ASN A 209 22.89 12.84 -3.28
N LYS A 210 22.50 13.35 -2.11
CA LYS A 210 21.59 14.49 -1.99
C LYS A 210 22.07 15.69 -2.84
N PRO A 211 21.23 16.20 -3.75
CA PRO A 211 21.60 17.31 -4.63
C PRO A 211 21.91 18.60 -3.87
N THR A 212 22.88 19.37 -4.37
CA THR A 212 23.27 20.69 -3.81
C THR A 212 23.10 21.85 -4.80
N LYS A 213 22.84 21.54 -6.08
CA LYS A 213 22.65 22.54 -7.14
C LYS A 213 21.20 23.03 -7.14
N ARG A 214 20.99 24.22 -7.69
CA ARG A 214 19.64 24.77 -7.92
C ARG A 214 18.81 23.81 -8.77
N GLY A 215 17.58 23.57 -8.36
CA GLY A 215 16.69 22.62 -9.01
C GLY A 215 15.60 22.12 -8.09
N THR A 216 14.74 21.26 -8.63
CA THR A 216 13.75 20.51 -7.85
C THR A 216 14.04 19.04 -8.01
N TYR A 217 14.04 18.31 -6.91
CA TYR A 217 14.46 16.93 -6.84
C TYR A 217 13.50 16.12 -5.97
N ILE A 218 13.40 14.82 -6.25
CA ILE A 218 12.66 13.85 -5.46
C ILE A 218 13.48 12.56 -5.32
N ASP A 219 13.40 11.94 -4.15
CA ASP A 219 13.85 10.57 -3.88
C ASP A 219 12.63 9.78 -3.43
N CYS A 220 12.35 8.68 -4.11
CA CYS A 220 11.13 7.89 -3.97
C CYS A 220 11.18 6.86 -2.82
N GLY A 221 12.22 6.92 -1.99
CA GLY A 221 12.45 6.04 -0.84
C GLY A 221 13.49 4.95 -1.10
N ASP A 222 14.14 4.97 -2.27
CA ASP A 222 15.20 4.06 -2.69
C ASP A 222 16.60 4.67 -2.57
N GLY A 223 16.70 5.96 -2.22
CA GLY A 223 17.96 6.68 -2.07
C GLY A 223 18.47 7.32 -3.37
N PHE A 224 17.74 7.21 -4.47
CA PHE A 224 18.10 7.82 -5.75
C PHE A 224 17.34 9.13 -5.97
N TRP A 225 18.09 10.21 -6.20
CA TRP A 225 17.52 11.54 -6.44
C TRP A 225 17.33 11.82 -7.92
N HIS A 226 16.10 12.09 -8.30
CA HIS A 226 15.69 12.44 -9.66
C HIS A 226 15.41 13.93 -9.78
N GLU A 227 15.87 14.55 -10.87
CA GLU A 227 15.66 15.98 -11.15
C GLU A 227 14.41 16.18 -12.02
N PHE A 228 13.47 17.00 -11.54
CA PHE A 228 12.27 17.35 -12.31
C PHE A 228 12.66 18.01 -13.64
N GLY A 229 12.03 17.57 -14.73
CA GLY A 229 12.29 18.05 -16.08
C GLY A 229 13.50 17.42 -16.77
N LYS A 230 14.19 16.47 -16.13
CA LYS A 230 15.29 15.72 -16.76
C LYS A 230 15.17 14.21 -16.65
N GLY A 231 14.69 13.68 -15.52
CA GLY A 231 14.67 12.22 -15.28
C GLY A 231 13.38 11.70 -14.67
N ILE A 232 12.27 12.39 -14.92
CA ILE A 232 10.94 11.99 -14.46
C ILE A 232 9.96 12.27 -15.60
N TYR A 233 9.26 11.23 -16.07
CA TYR A 233 8.43 11.29 -17.27
C TYR A 233 7.03 10.75 -17.00
N ASN A 234 6.00 11.48 -17.45
CA ASN A 234 4.64 10.95 -17.40
C ASN A 234 4.52 9.75 -18.36
N ILE A 235 4.04 8.62 -17.87
CA ILE A 235 3.75 7.42 -18.69
C ILE A 235 2.50 7.60 -19.55
N ASP A 236 1.56 8.46 -19.11
CA ASP A 236 0.32 8.76 -19.81
C ASP A 236 0.24 10.27 -20.10
N ALA A 237 0.14 10.64 -21.38
CA ALA A 237 0.04 12.03 -21.81
C ALA A 237 -1.27 12.72 -21.37
N SER A 238 -2.30 11.95 -21.00
CA SER A 238 -3.59 12.48 -20.53
C SER A 238 -3.58 12.89 -19.05
N TYR A 239 -2.54 12.49 -18.29
CA TYR A 239 -2.45 12.72 -16.85
C TYR A 239 -1.07 13.22 -16.44
N ASP A 240 -0.98 14.50 -16.05
CA ASP A 240 0.28 15.11 -15.62
C ASP A 240 0.57 14.84 -14.13
N ALA A 241 1.07 13.64 -13.84
CA ALA A 241 1.51 13.25 -12.51
C ALA A 241 2.72 14.09 -12.06
N VAL A 242 3.69 14.34 -12.94
CA VAL A 242 4.91 15.10 -12.62
C VAL A 242 4.59 16.50 -12.08
N TYR A 243 3.68 17.23 -12.73
CA TYR A 243 3.22 18.53 -12.24
C TYR A 243 2.52 18.42 -10.88
N LYS A 244 1.62 17.44 -10.72
CA LYS A 244 0.87 17.22 -9.48
C LYS A 244 1.76 16.86 -8.29
N ILE A 245 2.82 16.08 -8.50
CA ILE A 245 3.82 15.80 -7.46
C ILE A 245 4.44 17.11 -7.01
N LYS A 246 4.98 17.89 -7.96
CA LYS A 246 5.70 19.13 -7.65
C LYS A 246 4.81 20.12 -6.89
N GLU A 247 3.61 20.37 -7.40
CA GLU A 247 2.64 21.25 -6.73
C GLU A 247 2.21 20.71 -5.37
N GLY A 248 1.99 19.39 -5.26
CA GLY A 248 1.59 18.76 -4.02
C GLY A 248 2.59 18.97 -2.90
N PHE A 249 3.88 18.75 -3.17
CA PHE A 249 4.95 18.98 -2.20
C PHE A 249 5.16 20.47 -1.89
N LEU A 250 5.09 21.36 -2.88
CA LEU A 250 5.23 22.80 -2.67
C LEU A 250 4.10 23.42 -1.83
N ASN A 251 2.95 22.75 -1.73
CA ASN A 251 1.76 23.19 -0.99
C ASN A 251 1.59 22.52 0.39
N LEU A 252 2.55 21.69 0.84
CA LEU A 252 2.54 21.08 2.18
C LEU A 252 2.82 22.10 3.29
#